data_AF-A0A412SYZ4-F1
#
_entry.id   AF-A0A412SYZ4-F1
#
_cell.length_a   1.000
_cell.length_b   1.000
_cell.length_c   1.000
_cell.angle_alpha   90.00
_cell.angle_beta   90.00
_cell.angle_gamma   90.00
#
_symmetry.space_group_name_H-M   'P 1'
#
loop_
_entity.id
_entity.type
_entity.pdbx_description
1 polymer ?
#
loop_
_entity_poly.entity_id
_entity_poly.type
_entity_poly.pdbx_seq_one_letter_code
_entity_poly.pdbx_strand_id
1 'polypeptide(L)'
;MLRKFGGYGLLVLDEWLLNKPDDLFRAMLLELMELRCGSSSTVFCAQYRSKGWHARLGGGIYAGAIMDRIVHGTVWLEMGDVNMRDIYG
;
A
#
# COMPACT_ATOMS: atom_id res chain seq x y z
N MET A 1 -16.23 2.62 8.73
CA MET A 1 -15.60 1.85 7.65
C MET A 1 -14.11 1.60 7.93
N LEU A 2 -13.31 2.65 8.11
CA LEU A 2 -11.89 2.58 8.51
C LEU A 2 -11.60 1.68 9.72
N ARG A 3 -12.37 1.83 10.82
CA ARG A 3 -12.25 0.94 12.00
C ARG A 3 -12.43 -0.54 11.68
N LYS A 4 -13.26 -0.89 10.69
CA LYS A 4 -13.45 -2.27 10.25
C LYS A 4 -12.17 -2.81 9.59
N PHE A 5 -11.55 -2.01 8.70
CA PHE A 5 -10.30 -2.38 8.05
C PHE A 5 -9.09 -2.38 9.00
N GLY A 6 -9.08 -1.50 9.99
CA GLY A 6 -8.07 -1.51 11.05
C GLY A 6 -8.13 -2.75 11.95
N GLY A 7 -9.32 -3.34 12.15
CA GLY A 7 -9.51 -4.47 13.05
C GLY A 7 -9.20 -5.85 12.47
N TYR A 8 -8.95 -5.98 11.16
CA TYR A 8 -8.58 -7.27 10.58
C TYR A 8 -7.14 -7.64 10.91
N GLY A 9 -6.91 -8.89 11.34
CA GLY A 9 -5.56 -9.41 11.58
C GLY A 9 -4.68 -9.41 10.33
N LEU A 10 -5.29 -9.61 9.16
CA LEU A 10 -4.66 -9.50 7.84
C LEU A 10 -5.52 -8.65 6.91
N LEU A 11 -4.92 -7.66 6.26
CA LEU A 11 -5.54 -6.85 5.21
C LEU A 11 -4.70 -6.96 3.92
N VAL A 12 -5.36 -7.21 2.80
CA VAL A 12 -4.73 -7.24 1.47
C VAL A 12 -5.23 -6.05 0.66
N LEU A 13 -4.29 -5.26 0.16
CA LEU A 13 -4.54 -4.13 -0.73
C LEU A 13 -3.98 -4.47 -2.11
N ASP A 14 -4.87 -4.84 -3.02
CA ASP A 14 -4.52 -5.13 -4.40
C ASP A 14 -4.39 -3.84 -5.22
N GLU A 15 -3.66 -3.92 -6.34
CA GLU A 15 -3.41 -2.80 -7.27
C GLU A 15 -2.86 -1.52 -6.59
N TRP A 16 -1.98 -1.69 -5.61
CA TRP A 16 -1.43 -0.60 -4.81
C TRP A 16 -0.79 0.48 -5.69
N LEU A 17 -1.34 1.69 -5.60
CA LEU A 17 -0.92 2.89 -6.34
C LEU A 17 -0.91 2.73 -7.86
N LEU A 18 -1.74 1.83 -8.40
CA LEU A 18 -2.00 1.77 -9.84
C LEU A 18 -2.49 3.14 -10.33
N ASN A 19 -3.48 3.69 -9.63
CA ASN A 19 -3.98 5.06 -9.79
C ASN A 19 -3.46 5.97 -8.66
N LYS A 20 -3.26 7.25 -8.98
CA LYS A 20 -2.88 8.24 -7.96
C LYS A 20 -4.09 8.52 -7.06
N PRO A 21 -3.95 8.42 -5.72
CA PRO A 21 -5.00 8.76 -4.79
C PRO A 21 -5.25 10.28 -4.78
N ASP A 22 -6.51 10.67 -4.66
CA ASP A 22 -6.88 12.06 -4.36
C ASP A 22 -6.58 12.40 -2.88
N ASP A 23 -6.78 13.67 -2.53
CA ASP A 23 -6.44 14.18 -1.20
C ASP A 23 -7.21 13.47 -0.07
N LEU A 24 -8.50 13.17 -0.30
CA LEU A 24 -9.35 12.49 0.66
C LEU A 24 -8.90 11.04 0.87
N PHE A 25 -8.63 10.34 -0.22
CA PHE A 25 -8.18 8.96 -0.17
C PHE A 25 -6.78 8.85 0.44
N ARG A 26 -5.87 9.80 0.20
CA ARG A 26 -4.58 9.86 0.91
C ARG A 26 -4.72 10.04 2.42
N ALA A 27 -5.60 10.95 2.85
CA ALA A 27 -5.86 11.14 4.27
C ALA A 27 -6.41 9.85 4.90
N MET A 28 -7.33 9.17 4.21
CA MET A 28 -7.86 7.87 4.61
C MET A 28 -6.77 6.79 4.69
N LEU A 29 -5.84 6.76 3.73
CA LEU A 29 -4.72 5.82 3.74
C LEU A 29 -3.78 6.07 4.93
N LEU A 30 -3.49 7.34 5.25
CA LEU A 30 -2.67 7.67 6.41
C LEU A 30 -3.32 7.19 7.71
N GLU A 31 -4.60 7.48 7.93
CA GLU A 31 -5.33 7.03 9.12
C GLU A 31 -5.37 5.50 9.21
N LEU A 32 -5.60 4.81 8.09
CA LEU A 32 -5.59 3.35 8.06
C LEU A 32 -4.21 2.79 8.41
N MET A 33 -3.14 3.37 7.88
CA MET A 33 -1.78 2.92 8.16
C MET A 33 -1.38 3.23 9.60
N GLU A 34 -1.84 4.33 10.19
CA GLU A 34 -1.66 4.63 11.61
C GLU A 34 -2.27 3.56 12.52
N LEU A 35 -3.50 3.14 12.23
CA LEU A 35 -4.19 2.12 13.02
C LEU A 35 -3.50 0.74 12.94
N ARG A 36 -2.87 0.44 11.80
CA ARG A 36 -2.32 -0.89 11.50
C ARG A 36 -0.83 -1.03 11.78
N CYS A 37 -0.08 0.08 11.73
CA CYS A 37 1.36 0.08 11.93
C CYS A 37 1.73 -0.52 13.30
N GLY A 38 2.51 -1.60 13.29
CA GLY A 38 2.94 -2.30 14.49
C GLY A 38 1.87 -3.15 15.20
N SER A 39 0.63 -3.19 14.68
CA SER A 39 -0.48 -3.90 15.33
C SER A 39 -1.03 -5.08 14.51
N SER A 40 -0.99 -5.01 13.17
CA SER A 40 -1.58 -6.02 12.28
C SER A 40 -0.87 -6.09 10.92
N SER A 41 -0.96 -7.25 10.25
CA SER A 41 -0.22 -7.50 9.00
C SER A 41 -0.96 -6.96 7.78
N THR A 42 -0.26 -6.26 6.90
CA THR A 42 -0.84 -5.72 5.65
C THR A 42 -0.02 -6.17 4.45
N VAL A 43 -0.69 -6.72 3.43
CA VAL A 43 -0.08 -7.14 2.16
C VAL A 43 -0.44 -6.12 1.10
N PHE A 44 0.57 -5.63 0.38
CA PHE A 44 0.42 -4.69 -0.72
C PHE A 44 0.84 -5.37 -2.02
N CYS A 45 -0.10 -5.52 -2.96
CA CYS A 45 0.21 -6.00 -4.31
C CYS A 45 0.46 -4.77 -5.18
N ALA A 46 1.72 -4.51 -5.55
CA ALA A 46 2.09 -3.33 -6.30
C ALA A 46 2.73 -3.70 -7.64
N GLN A 47 2.38 -2.97 -8.70
CA GLN A 47 3.04 -3.07 -10.00
C GLN A 47 4.32 -2.21 -10.06
N TYR A 48 4.42 -1.20 -9.20
CA TYR A 48 5.54 -0.27 -9.15
C TYR A 48 6.44 -0.56 -7.96
N ARG A 49 7.76 -0.46 -8.17
CA ARG A 49 8.74 -0.52 -7.07
C ARG A 49 8.56 0.63 -6.09
N SER A 50 8.91 0.39 -4.82
CA SER A 50 8.76 1.31 -3.70
C SER A 50 9.33 2.71 -3.92
N LYS A 51 10.43 2.81 -4.69
CA LYS A 51 11.05 4.08 -5.08
C LYS A 51 10.08 5.04 -5.78
N GLY A 52 9.08 4.53 -6.49
CA GLY A 52 8.07 5.35 -7.20
C GLY A 52 6.88 5.75 -6.35
N TRP A 53 6.71 5.21 -5.14
CA TRP A 53 5.49 5.38 -4.36
C TRP A 53 5.32 6.79 -3.82
N HIS A 54 6.41 7.46 -3.42
CA HIS A 54 6.35 8.83 -2.89
C HIS A 54 5.68 9.79 -3.89
N ALA A 55 6.15 9.77 -5.14
CA ALA A 55 5.57 10.59 -6.20
C ALA A 55 4.14 10.17 -6.55
N ARG A 56 3.80 8.87 -6.49
CA ARG A 56 2.45 8.37 -6.76
C ARG A 56 1.45 8.73 -5.67
N LEU A 57 1.91 8.85 -4.43
CA LEU A 57 1.15 9.38 -3.30
C LEU A 57 1.03 10.93 -3.34
N GLY A 58 1.43 11.59 -4.42
CA GLY A 58 1.36 13.05 -4.53
C GLY A 58 2.51 13.82 -3.85
N GLY A 59 3.49 13.10 -3.29
CA GLY A 59 4.67 13.68 -2.66
C GLY A 59 4.41 14.41 -1.34
N GLY A 60 5.38 15.24 -0.94
CA GLY A 60 5.31 16.03 0.29
C GLY A 60 5.30 15.20 1.57
N ILE A 61 4.81 15.82 2.64
CA ILE A 61 4.87 15.28 4.01
C ILE A 61 3.91 14.09 4.17
N TYR A 62 2.70 14.16 3.60
CA TYR A 62 1.72 13.08 3.69
C TYR A 62 2.20 11.78 3.02
N ALA A 63 2.81 11.88 1.83
CA ALA A 63 3.38 10.70 1.17
C ALA A 63 4.50 10.07 1.99
N GLY A 64 5.39 10.90 2.58
CA GLY A 64 6.44 10.41 3.47
C GLY A 64 5.86 9.70 4.70
N ALA A 65 4.90 10.31 5.38
CA ALA A 65 4.28 9.76 6.58
C ALA A 65 3.58 8.41 6.34
N ILE A 66 2.89 8.26 5.19
CA ILE A 66 2.28 6.98 4.78
C ILE A 66 3.38 5.95 4.52
N MET A 67 4.43 6.32 3.77
CA MET A 67 5.52 5.41 3.44
C MET A 67 6.28 4.93 4.67
N ASP A 68 6.54 5.78 5.66
CA ASP A 68 7.25 5.40 6.88
C ASP A 68 6.53 4.27 7.63
N ARG A 69 5.19 4.33 7.68
CA ARG A 69 4.36 3.31 8.34
C ARG A 69 4.32 1.98 7.58
N ILE A 70 4.53 2.02 6.27
CA ILE A 70 4.54 0.81 5.43
C ILE A 70 5.96 0.23 5.38
N VAL A 71 6.92 1.00 4.89
CA VAL A 71 8.25 0.54 4.50
C VAL A 71 9.08 0.04 5.68
N HIS A 72 8.96 0.65 6.86
CA HIS A 72 9.84 0.37 8.00
C HIS A 72 9.76 -1.07 8.53
N GLY A 73 8.62 -1.76 8.32
CA GLY A 73 8.42 -3.16 8.72
C GLY A 73 8.07 -4.09 7.57
N THR A 74 8.21 -3.66 6.31
CA THR A 74 7.81 -4.44 5.14
C THR A 74 8.88 -5.46 4.76
N VAL A 75 8.45 -6.71 4.55
CA VAL A 75 9.22 -7.72 3.83
C VAL A 75 8.86 -7.61 2.34
N TRP A 76 9.88 -7.52 1.49
CA TRP A 76 9.70 -7.39 0.04
C TRP A 76 9.75 -8.76 -0.62
N LEU A 77 8.74 -9.04 -1.45
CA LEU A 77 8.70 -10.20 -2.32
C LEU A 77 8.66 -9.70 -3.77
N GLU A 78 9.69 -10.04 -4.54
CA GLU A 78 9.73 -9.72 -5.97
C GLU A 78 9.11 -10.88 -6.76
N MET A 79 8.09 -10.55 -7.56
CA MET A 79 7.47 -11.51 -8.47
C MET A 79 8.28 -11.56 -9.77
N GLY A 80 8.30 -12.74 -10.41
CA GLY A 80 8.97 -12.92 -11.70
C GLY A 80 8.22 -12.25 -12.86
N ASP A 81 8.80 -12.32 -14.05
CA ASP A 81 8.31 -11.62 -15.24
C ASP A 81 7.22 -12.38 -16.02
N VAL A 82 6.70 -13.47 -15.44
CA VAL A 82 5.72 -14.33 -16.12
C VAL A 82 4.32 -13.73 -16.01
N ASN A 83 3.73 -13.40 -17.16
CA ASN A 83 2.34 -13.02 -17.25
C ASN A 83 1.44 -14.27 -17.27
N MET A 84 0.73 -14.49 -16.17
CA MET A 84 -0.18 -15.63 -16.03
C MET A 84 -1.39 -15.56 -16.99
N ARG A 85 -1.81 -14.36 -17.42
CA ARG A 85 -2.90 -14.21 -18.39
C ARG A 85 -2.49 -14.66 -19.80
N ASP A 86 -1.22 -14.53 -20.15
CA ASP A 86 -0.74 -15.00 -21.46
C ASP A 86 -0.63 -16.53 -21.51
N ILE A 87 -0.50 -17.19 -20.35
CA ILE A 87 -0.37 -18.65 -20.24
C ILE A 87 -1.75 -19.33 -20.13
N TYR A 88 -2.68 -18.75 -19.36
CA TYR A 88 -3.94 -19.40 -18.97
C TYR A 88 -5.20 -18.62 -19.38
N GLY A 89 -5.04 -17.45 -20.00
CA GLY A 89 -6.14 -16.56 -20.40
C GLY A 89 -6.73 -16.88 -21.75
#